data_AF-A0A1E1WI55-F1
#
_entry.id   AF-A0A1E1WI55-F1
#
_cell.length_a   1.000
_cell.length_b   1.000
_cell.length_c   1.000
_cell.angle_alpha   90.00
_cell.angle_beta   90.00
_cell.angle_gamma   90.00
#
_symmetry.space_group_name_H-M   'P 1'
#
loop_
_entity.id
_entity.type
_entity.pdbx_description
1 polymer ?
#
loop_
_entity_poly.entity_id
_entity_poly.type
_entity_poly.pdbx_seq_one_letter_code
_entity_poly.pdbx_strand_id
1 'polypeptide(L)'
;GAYWRAGGRTGTILFMIVLLIVGQLSATLCDYWVTFWTNEVTRQKERETNSTTTIDYDRVIAPKNTTFNLATYFSGIDLVPDLDIHAYIGPLDTSQYLYVYSALIVCCIFFITARAFMFFKVCMTASRNLHNDMFHSMLRGVMRFFDANSSGRILNRFSKDIGALDELLPRFLLECIQIYLVMFSILALNAAALVWTLLPTTIILLLFYTILQIYLKSAQSIKRLEGTTRSPVFSHMSATLNGISTIRSSGAQQRLIKDFDRFQD
;
A
#
# COMPACT_ATOMS: atom_id res chain seq x y z
N GLY A 1 -1.93 21.60 -2.53
CA GLY A 1 -3.14 22.34 -2.14
C GLY A 1 -4.25 22.27 -3.18
N ALA A 2 -3.98 22.64 -4.43
CA ALA A 2 -5.01 22.74 -5.49
C ALA A 2 -5.68 21.42 -5.86
N TYR A 3 -4.94 20.30 -5.91
CA TYR A 3 -5.48 18.98 -6.28
C TYR A 3 -6.62 18.50 -5.37
N TRP A 4 -6.48 18.70 -4.05
CA TRP A 4 -7.53 18.34 -3.10
C TRP A 4 -8.74 19.28 -3.18
N ARG A 5 -8.53 20.58 -3.44
CA ARG A 5 -9.65 21.52 -3.65
C ARG A 5 -10.39 21.26 -4.97
N ALA A 6 -9.70 20.74 -5.99
CA ALA A 6 -10.30 20.34 -7.25
C ALA A 6 -11.06 18.99 -7.16
N GLY A 7 -10.81 18.16 -6.15
CA GLY A 7 -11.43 16.83 -6.02
C GLY A 7 -12.90 16.80 -5.62
N GLY A 8 -13.49 17.93 -5.23
CA GLY A 8 -14.93 18.03 -4.96
C GLY A 8 -15.29 18.99 -3.82
N ARG A 9 -16.58 19.02 -3.46
CA ARG A 9 -17.08 19.79 -2.30
C ARG A 9 -16.38 19.30 -1.03
N THR A 10 -16.01 20.22 -0.13
CA THR A 10 -15.33 19.93 1.15
C THR A 10 -15.98 18.77 1.93
N GLY A 11 -17.32 18.65 1.87
CA GLY A 11 -18.05 17.56 2.52
C GLY A 11 -17.74 16.16 1.96
N THR A 12 -17.51 16.01 0.66
CA THR A 12 -17.16 14.71 0.05
C THR A 12 -15.75 14.27 0.47
N ILE A 13 -14.83 15.23 0.58
CA ILE A 13 -13.46 14.99 1.03
C ILE A 13 -13.46 14.61 2.52
N LEU A 14 -14.22 15.33 3.35
CA LEU A 14 -14.36 15.01 4.76
C LEU A 14 -14.93 13.59 4.95
N PHE A 15 -15.99 13.26 4.21
CA PHE A 15 -16.59 11.93 4.27
C PHE A 15 -15.61 10.82 3.82
N MET A 16 -14.79 11.08 2.80
CA MET A 16 -13.74 10.16 2.38
C MET A 16 -12.71 9.95 3.50
N ILE A 17 -12.27 11.01 4.18
CA ILE A 17 -11.34 10.92 5.31
C ILE A 17 -11.95 10.11 6.45
N VAL A 18 -13.22 10.33 6.77
CA VAL A 18 -13.94 9.54 7.78
C VAL A 18 -13.96 8.06 7.39
N LEU A 19 -14.29 7.73 6.13
CA LEU A 19 -14.27 6.34 5.67
C LEU A 19 -12.87 5.71 5.70
N LEU A 20 -11.81 6.49 5.44
CA LEU A 20 -10.44 6.01 5.56
C LEU A 20 -10.10 5.65 7.01
N ILE A 21 -10.50 6.49 7.97
CA ILE A 21 -10.31 6.23 9.40
C ILE A 21 -11.14 5.02 9.84
N VAL A 22 -12.42 4.97 9.50
CA VAL A 22 -13.32 3.86 9.86
C VAL A 22 -12.82 2.54 9.27
N GLY A 23 -12.38 2.53 8.01
CA GLY A 23 -11.80 1.34 7.39
C GLY A 23 -10.53 0.87 8.09
N GLN A 24 -9.66 1.80 8.52
CA GLN A 24 -8.46 1.46 9.28
C GLN A 24 -8.80 0.91 10.67
N LEU A 25 -9.71 1.55 11.40
CA LEU A 25 -10.17 1.09 12.71
C LEU A 25 -10.80 -0.30 12.63
N SER A 26 -11.62 -0.55 11.59
CA SER A 26 -12.22 -1.87 11.36
C SER A 26 -11.19 -2.96 11.14
N ALA A 27 -10.10 -2.67 10.41
CA ALA A 27 -9.02 -3.63 10.21
C ALA A 27 -8.27 -3.92 11.52
N THR A 28 -7.90 -2.88 12.26
CA THR A 28 -7.25 -3.03 13.58
C THR A 28 -8.14 -3.76 14.59
N LEU A 29 -9.46 -3.56 14.53
CA LEU A 29 -10.42 -4.27 15.35
C LEU A 29 -10.45 -5.78 15.04
N CYS A 30 -10.35 -6.15 13.76
CA CYS A 30 -10.25 -7.56 13.35
C CYS A 30 -8.99 -8.21 13.92
N ASP A 31 -7.84 -7.55 13.80
CA ASP A 31 -6.56 -8.06 14.32
C ASP A 31 -6.57 -8.17 15.86
N TYR A 32 -7.15 -7.17 16.52
CA TYR A 32 -7.34 -7.18 17.96
C TYR A 32 -8.23 -8.34 18.41
N TRP A 33 -9.35 -8.57 17.72
CA TRP A 33 -10.27 -9.67 18.03
C TRP A 33 -9.59 -11.03 17.90
N VAL A 34 -8.81 -11.26 16.84
CA VAL A 34 -8.04 -12.50 16.66
C VAL A 34 -7.04 -12.71 17.79
N THR A 35 -6.34 -11.64 18.19
CA THR A 35 -5.38 -11.70 19.29
C THR A 35 -6.08 -12.03 20.62
N PHE A 36 -7.22 -11.39 20.89
CA PHE A 36 -8.04 -11.68 22.07
C PHE A 36 -8.50 -13.14 22.11
N TRP A 37 -9.05 -13.64 21.00
CA TRP A 37 -9.52 -15.03 20.90
C TRP A 37 -8.36 -16.03 21.07
N THR A 38 -7.23 -15.78 20.40
CA THR A 38 -6.02 -16.64 20.50
C THR A 38 -5.48 -16.68 21.93
N ASN A 39 -5.49 -15.55 22.64
CA ASN A 39 -5.06 -15.48 24.04
C ASN A 39 -5.98 -16.30 24.95
N GLU A 40 -7.30 -16.25 24.75
CA GLU A 40 -8.22 -17.05 25.57
C GLU A 40 -8.08 -18.55 25.29
N VAL A 41 -7.93 -18.95 24.02
CA VAL A 41 -7.63 -20.35 23.64
C VAL A 41 -6.35 -20.84 24.30
N THR A 42 -5.30 -20.01 24.29
CA THR A 42 -4.01 -20.35 24.90
C THR A 42 -4.16 -20.54 26.41
N ARG A 43 -4.89 -19.63 27.06
CA ARG A 43 -5.16 -19.70 28.51
C ARG A 43 -5.95 -20.94 28.90
N GLN A 44 -6.85 -21.42 28.04
CA GLN A 44 -7.55 -22.68 28.27
C GLN A 44 -6.62 -23.89 28.18
N LYS A 45 -5.79 -23.96 27.14
CA LYS A 45 -4.79 -25.02 27.01
C LYS A 45 -3.83 -25.08 28.20
N GLU A 46 -3.45 -23.91 28.73
CA GLU A 46 -2.65 -23.82 29.95
C GLU A 46 -3.38 -24.37 31.19
N ARG A 47 -4.69 -24.09 31.33
CA ARG A 47 -5.51 -24.62 32.43
C ARG A 47 -5.69 -26.13 32.34
N GLU A 48 -5.90 -26.67 31.15
CA GLU A 48 -5.98 -28.12 30.92
C GLU A 48 -4.64 -28.79 31.27
N THR A 49 -3.52 -28.25 30.77
CA THR A 49 -2.17 -28.77 31.04
C THR A 49 -1.82 -28.73 32.54
N ASN A 50 -2.17 -27.65 33.24
CA ASN A 50 -1.93 -27.53 34.68
C ASN A 50 -2.81 -28.49 35.50
N SER A 51 -4.01 -28.83 35.02
CA SER A 51 -4.92 -29.76 35.70
C SER A 51 -4.45 -31.21 35.59
N THR A 52 -3.77 -31.59 34.50
CA THR A 52 -3.14 -32.93 34.36
C THR A 52 -1.87 -33.08 35.19
N THR A 53 -1.26 -31.99 35.65
CA THR A 53 -0.01 -32.04 36.44
C THR A 53 -0.27 -32.20 37.95
N THR A 54 -1.48 -31.87 38.43
CA THR A 54 -1.86 -31.98 39.86
C THR A 54 -2.53 -33.30 40.24
N ILE A 55 -2.97 -34.08 39.25
CA ILE A 55 -3.49 -35.43 39.43
C ILE A 55 -2.65 -36.31 38.51
N ASP A 56 -1.66 -37.01 39.08
CA ASP A 56 -1.13 -38.32 38.62
C ASP A 56 0.40 -38.45 38.76
N TYR A 57 0.87 -38.85 39.95
CA TYR A 57 2.23 -39.38 40.14
C TYR A 57 2.30 -40.89 39.86
N ASP A 58 1.19 -41.56 39.52
CA ASP A 58 1.09 -43.02 39.56
C ASP A 58 0.71 -43.67 38.21
N ARG A 59 0.65 -42.89 37.14
CA ARG A 59 0.51 -43.40 35.78
C ARG A 59 1.53 -42.70 34.90
N VAL A 60 2.53 -43.46 34.49
CA VAL A 60 3.36 -43.11 33.33
C VAL A 60 2.44 -43.11 32.11
N ILE A 61 1.82 -41.96 31.84
CA ILE A 61 1.10 -41.73 30.60
C ILE A 61 2.18 -41.59 29.53
N ALA A 62 2.35 -42.63 28.72
CA ALA A 62 3.16 -42.57 27.52
C ALA A 62 2.75 -41.33 26.71
N PRO A 63 3.71 -40.55 26.16
CA PRO A 63 3.37 -39.38 25.37
C PRO A 63 2.37 -39.80 24.27
N LYS A 64 1.26 -39.06 24.17
CA LYS A 64 0.28 -39.28 23.11
C LYS A 64 0.97 -38.81 21.82
N ASN A 65 1.53 -39.75 21.07
CA ASN A 65 2.16 -39.48 19.77
C ASN A 65 1.06 -39.10 18.78
N THR A 66 0.67 -37.82 18.75
CA THR A 66 -0.25 -37.26 17.75
C THR A 66 0.44 -37.08 16.40
N THR A 67 1.03 -38.16 15.90
CA THR A 67 1.42 -38.25 14.49
C THR A 67 0.20 -38.78 13.74
N PHE A 68 -0.25 -38.03 12.73
CA PHE A 68 -1.41 -38.36 11.92
C PHE A 68 -1.33 -39.82 11.41
N ASN A 69 -2.14 -40.71 11.98
CA ASN A 69 -2.15 -42.12 11.63
C ASN A 69 -3.29 -42.38 10.63
N LEU A 70 -2.90 -42.67 9.39
CA LEU A 70 -3.82 -42.87 8.27
C LEU A 70 -4.78 -44.06 8.50
N ALA A 71 -4.37 -45.06 9.29
CA ALA A 71 -5.20 -46.23 9.59
C ALA A 71 -6.40 -45.87 10.47
N THR A 72 -6.25 -44.91 11.40
CA THR A 72 -7.33 -44.47 12.30
C THR A 72 -8.39 -43.63 11.58
N TYR A 73 -8.01 -42.96 10.48
CA TYR A 73 -8.94 -42.17 9.66
C TYR A 73 -9.89 -43.07 8.85
N PHE A 74 -9.40 -44.20 8.36
CA PHE A 74 -10.22 -45.17 7.61
C PHE A 74 -10.95 -46.17 8.50
N SER A 75 -10.61 -46.28 9.79
CA SER A 75 -11.25 -47.21 10.73
C SER A 75 -12.59 -46.72 11.29
N GLY A 76 -13.05 -45.51 10.92
CA GLY A 76 -14.34 -44.97 11.36
C GLY A 76 -14.44 -44.72 12.87
N ILE A 77 -13.31 -44.63 13.58
CA ILE A 77 -13.27 -44.18 14.97
C ILE A 77 -13.17 -42.66 14.91
N ASP A 78 -14.21 -41.96 15.35
CA ASP A 78 -14.25 -40.50 15.35
C ASP A 78 -13.03 -39.96 16.10
N LEU A 79 -12.11 -39.35 15.34
CA LEU A 79 -11.01 -38.57 15.89
C LEU A 79 -11.66 -37.35 16.55
N VAL A 80 -11.90 -37.41 17.87
CA VAL A 80 -12.40 -36.28 18.64
C VAL A 80 -11.51 -35.07 18.30
N PRO A 81 -12.05 -34.03 17.65
CA PRO A 81 -11.26 -32.88 17.28
C PRO A 81 -10.70 -32.25 18.56
N ASP A 82 -9.42 -31.85 18.52
CA ASP A 82 -8.69 -31.21 19.64
C ASP A 82 -9.33 -29.87 20.07
N LEU A 83 -10.30 -29.39 19.28
CA LEU A 83 -11.17 -28.26 19.60
C LEU A 83 -12.60 -28.62 19.13
N ASP A 84 -13.47 -29.00 20.06
CA ASP A 84 -14.88 -29.19 19.74
C ASP A 84 -15.49 -27.82 19.38
N ILE A 85 -16.30 -27.74 18.31
CA ILE A 85 -16.93 -26.48 17.88
C ILE A 85 -17.91 -25.97 18.97
N HIS A 86 -18.34 -26.88 19.84
CA HIS A 86 -19.14 -26.61 21.04
C HIS A 86 -18.33 -26.60 22.35
N ALA A 87 -16.99 -26.62 22.28
CA ALA A 87 -16.15 -26.44 23.45
C ALA A 87 -16.28 -25.00 23.96
N TYR A 88 -16.55 -24.88 25.26
CA TYR A 88 -16.77 -23.59 25.91
C TYR A 88 -15.42 -22.89 26.17
N ILE A 89 -15.11 -21.87 25.36
CA ILE A 89 -13.91 -21.04 25.52
C ILE A 89 -14.23 -19.84 26.41
N GLY A 90 -14.08 -19.97 27.73
CA GLY A 90 -14.41 -18.89 28.66
C GLY A 90 -15.94 -18.79 28.84
N PRO A 91 -16.59 -17.60 28.80
CA PRO A 91 -18.04 -17.46 28.99
C PRO A 91 -18.92 -17.71 27.74
N LEU A 92 -18.33 -17.95 26.55
CA LEU A 92 -19.06 -18.16 25.29
C LEU A 92 -18.58 -19.42 24.56
N ASP A 93 -19.41 -19.93 23.65
CA ASP A 93 -19.10 -21.09 22.82
C ASP A 93 -18.13 -20.75 21.67
N THR A 94 -17.28 -21.70 21.27
CA THR A 94 -16.33 -21.53 20.14
C THR A 94 -17.07 -21.12 18.86
N SER A 95 -18.24 -21.70 18.63
CA SER A 95 -19.13 -21.34 17.51
C SER A 95 -19.51 -19.85 17.52
N GLN A 96 -19.80 -19.27 18.69
CA GLN A 96 -20.19 -17.86 18.82
C GLN A 96 -19.03 -16.92 18.53
N TYR A 97 -17.81 -17.24 18.99
CA TYR A 97 -16.61 -16.47 18.66
C TYR A 97 -16.34 -16.44 17.15
N LEU A 98 -16.54 -17.57 16.47
CA LEU A 98 -16.40 -17.68 15.01
C LEU A 98 -17.46 -16.86 14.25
N TYR A 99 -18.71 -16.83 14.72
CA TYR A 99 -19.75 -16.00 14.12
C TYR A 99 -19.44 -14.50 14.23
N VAL A 100 -18.99 -14.05 15.41
CA VAL A 100 -18.60 -12.63 15.60
C VAL A 100 -17.41 -12.28 14.71
N TYR A 101 -16.39 -13.14 14.66
CA TYR A 101 -15.24 -12.91 13.80
C TYR A 101 -15.61 -12.85 12.32
N SER A 102 -16.47 -13.76 11.86
CA SER A 102 -16.97 -13.78 10.48
C SER A 102 -17.73 -12.51 10.13
N ALA A 103 -18.59 -12.03 11.04
CA ALA A 103 -19.30 -10.76 10.85
C ALA A 103 -18.33 -9.55 10.78
N LEU A 104 -17.30 -9.54 11.63
CA LEU A 104 -16.27 -8.49 11.61
C LEU A 104 -15.50 -8.48 10.28
N ILE A 105 -15.14 -9.64 9.73
CA ILE A 105 -14.48 -9.73 8.42
C ILE A 105 -15.37 -9.16 7.33
N VAL A 106 -16.65 -9.53 7.28
CA VAL A 106 -17.59 -9.03 6.26
C VAL A 106 -17.73 -7.51 6.33
N CYS A 107 -17.88 -6.96 7.55
CA CYS A 107 -17.90 -5.52 7.77
C CYS A 107 -16.59 -4.84 7.33
N CYS A 108 -15.45 -5.44 7.65
CA CYS A 108 -14.13 -4.93 7.26
C CYS A 108 -13.98 -4.87 5.74
N ILE A 109 -14.35 -5.95 5.03
CA ILE A 109 -14.35 -5.99 3.56
C ILE A 109 -15.23 -4.88 3.01
N PHE A 110 -16.46 -4.71 3.53
CA PHE A 110 -17.36 -3.65 3.10
C PHE A 110 -16.74 -2.25 3.24
N PHE A 111 -16.16 -1.92 4.40
CA PHE A 111 -15.51 -0.62 4.59
C PHE A 111 -14.27 -0.42 3.71
N ILE A 112 -13.47 -1.46 3.50
CA ILE A 112 -12.29 -1.44 2.63
C ILE A 112 -12.68 -1.22 1.17
N THR A 113 -13.75 -1.86 0.70
CA THR A 113 -14.27 -1.63 -0.65
C THR A 113 -14.88 -0.24 -0.78
N ALA A 114 -15.66 0.20 0.21
CA ALA A 114 -16.28 1.53 0.21
C ALA A 114 -15.25 2.66 0.19
N ARG A 115 -14.16 2.56 0.98
CA ARG A 115 -13.07 3.56 0.95
C ARG A 115 -12.39 3.61 -0.42
N ALA A 116 -12.16 2.46 -1.07
CA ALA A 116 -11.48 2.39 -2.37
C ALA A 116 -12.35 3.02 -3.47
N PHE A 117 -13.66 2.70 -3.47
CA PHE A 117 -14.61 3.28 -4.40
C PHE A 117 -14.73 4.80 -4.25
N MET A 118 -14.85 5.29 -3.01
CA MET A 118 -14.93 6.73 -2.74
C MET A 118 -13.65 7.47 -3.12
N PHE A 119 -12.49 6.88 -2.86
CA PHE A 119 -11.21 7.44 -3.26
C PHE A 119 -11.10 7.55 -4.79
N PHE A 120 -11.45 6.49 -5.51
CA PHE A 120 -11.47 6.50 -6.98
C PHE A 120 -12.42 7.57 -7.52
N LYS A 121 -13.60 7.72 -6.94
CA LYS A 121 -14.56 8.78 -7.32
C LYS A 121 -13.98 10.18 -7.15
N VAL A 122 -13.29 10.45 -6.04
CA VAL A 122 -12.66 11.75 -5.76
C VAL A 122 -11.52 12.00 -6.76
N CYS A 123 -10.66 11.02 -7.03
CA CYS A 123 -9.60 11.14 -8.04
C CYS A 123 -10.15 11.40 -9.44
N MET A 124 -11.19 10.67 -9.86
CA MET A 124 -11.81 10.87 -11.16
C MET A 124 -12.46 12.27 -11.28
N THR A 125 -13.06 12.75 -10.19
CA THR A 125 -13.62 14.11 -10.14
C THR A 125 -12.50 15.16 -10.22
N ALA A 126 -11.40 14.95 -9.50
CA ALA A 126 -10.23 15.84 -9.54
C ALA A 126 -9.61 15.90 -10.93
N SER A 127 -9.42 14.75 -11.58
CA SER A 127 -8.93 14.64 -12.96
C SER A 127 -9.81 15.42 -13.94
N ARG A 128 -11.14 15.21 -13.88
CA ARG A 128 -12.08 15.90 -14.76
C ARG A 128 -12.05 17.42 -14.58
N ASN A 129 -11.94 17.87 -13.33
CA ASN A 129 -11.84 19.31 -13.03
C ASN A 129 -10.51 19.89 -13.52
N LEU A 130 -9.39 19.17 -13.34
CA LEU A 130 -8.09 19.59 -13.84
C LEU A 130 -8.08 19.67 -15.38
N HIS A 131 -8.67 18.69 -16.06
CA HIS A 131 -8.82 18.69 -17.51
C HIS A 131 -9.66 19.90 -17.97
N ASN A 132 -10.78 20.18 -17.32
CA ASN A 132 -11.61 21.34 -17.64
C ASN A 132 -10.88 22.67 -17.39
N ASP A 133 -10.15 22.80 -16.29
CA ASP A 133 -9.38 23.99 -15.97
C ASP A 133 -8.25 24.24 -16.98
N MET A 134 -7.55 23.16 -17.38
CA MET A 134 -6.53 23.22 -18.43
C MET A 134 -7.14 23.59 -19.78
N PHE A 135 -8.26 22.98 -20.15
CA PHE A 135 -8.97 23.28 -21.39
C PHE A 135 -9.45 24.73 -21.43
N HIS A 136 -10.07 25.20 -20.35
CA HIS A 136 -10.55 26.58 -20.25
C HIS A 136 -9.40 27.60 -20.25
N SER A 137 -8.29 27.29 -19.58
CA SER A 137 -7.07 28.11 -19.63
C SER A 137 -6.48 28.16 -21.04
N MET A 138 -6.59 27.06 -21.79
CA MET A 138 -6.13 27.00 -23.16
C MET A 138 -6.96 27.88 -24.09
N LEU A 139 -8.29 27.87 -23.95
CA LEU A 139 -9.19 28.72 -24.73
C LEU A 139 -8.99 30.22 -24.47
N ARG A 140 -8.49 30.60 -23.29
CA ARG A 140 -8.16 32.00 -22.94
C ARG A 140 -6.71 32.40 -23.25
N GLY A 141 -5.91 31.49 -23.79
CA GLY A 141 -4.50 31.72 -24.08
C GLY A 141 -4.28 32.81 -25.15
N VAL A 142 -3.18 33.57 -25.02
CA VAL A 142 -2.79 34.62 -25.97
C VAL A 142 -2.39 33.99 -27.31
N MET A 143 -2.88 34.53 -28.43
CA MET A 143 -2.61 34.02 -29.80
C MET A 143 -1.11 33.79 -30.07
N ARG A 144 -0.24 34.66 -29.54
CA ARG A 144 1.22 34.56 -29.64
C ARG A 144 1.80 33.24 -29.11
N PHE A 145 1.13 32.59 -28.14
CA PHE A 145 1.54 31.29 -27.62
C PHE A 145 1.27 30.16 -28.63
N PHE A 146 0.15 30.27 -29.36
CA PHE A 146 -0.26 29.33 -30.40
C PHE A 146 0.49 29.52 -31.72
N ASP A 147 0.95 30.74 -32.01
CA ASP A 147 1.82 31.00 -33.15
C ASP A 147 3.20 30.34 -32.96
N ALA A 148 3.70 30.29 -31.73
CA ALA A 148 4.97 29.68 -31.38
C ALA A 148 4.89 28.15 -31.13
N ASN A 149 3.70 27.61 -30.81
CA ASN A 149 3.51 26.21 -30.47
C ASN A 149 2.31 25.63 -31.21
N SER A 150 2.53 24.59 -32.02
CA SER A 150 1.43 23.93 -32.72
C SER A 150 0.41 23.34 -31.74
N SER A 151 -0.87 23.55 -32.03
CA SER A 151 -2.00 23.02 -31.25
C SER A 151 -1.90 21.50 -31.03
N GLY A 152 -1.43 20.75 -32.04
CA GLY A 152 -1.20 19.31 -31.92
C GLY A 152 -0.12 18.92 -30.91
N ARG A 153 0.98 19.69 -30.79
CA ARG A 153 2.03 19.41 -29.79
C ARG A 153 1.54 19.66 -28.38
N ILE A 154 0.73 20.71 -28.19
CA ILE A 154 0.12 21.06 -26.91
C ILE A 154 -0.87 19.97 -26.49
N LEU A 155 -1.77 19.56 -27.38
CA LEU A 155 -2.75 18.52 -27.11
C LEU A 155 -2.09 17.17 -26.79
N ASN A 156 -1.05 16.79 -27.54
CA ASN A 156 -0.32 15.54 -27.30
C ASN A 156 0.36 15.55 -25.92
N ARG A 157 0.97 16.67 -25.53
CA ARG A 157 1.59 16.82 -24.21
C ARG A 157 0.56 16.76 -23.10
N PHE A 158 -0.56 17.49 -23.23
CA PHE A 158 -1.62 17.48 -22.22
C PHE A 158 -2.27 16.10 -22.07
N SER A 159 -2.58 15.42 -23.17
CA SER A 159 -3.17 14.07 -23.13
C SER A 159 -2.22 13.08 -22.47
N LYS A 160 -0.92 13.17 -22.76
CA LYS A 160 0.11 12.30 -22.16
C LYS A 160 0.30 12.58 -20.67
N ASP A 161 0.39 13.85 -20.29
CA ASP A 161 0.64 14.26 -18.89
C ASP A 161 -0.59 13.97 -18.00
N ILE A 162 -1.81 14.23 -18.48
CA ILE A 162 -3.06 13.89 -17.75
C ILE A 162 -3.23 12.37 -17.66
N GLY A 163 -3.02 11.64 -18.76
CA GLY A 163 -3.14 10.18 -18.77
C GLY A 163 -2.17 9.51 -17.80
N ALA A 164 -0.90 9.94 -17.79
CA ALA A 164 0.09 9.41 -16.85
C ALA A 164 -0.24 9.76 -15.39
N LEU A 165 -0.78 10.95 -15.14
CA LEU A 165 -1.22 11.37 -13.81
C LEU A 165 -2.42 10.54 -13.34
N ASP A 166 -3.42 10.32 -14.18
CA ASP A 166 -4.64 9.61 -13.80
C ASP A 166 -4.42 8.12 -13.56
N GLU A 167 -3.46 7.50 -14.24
CA GLU A 167 -3.12 6.10 -14.03
C GLU A 167 -2.28 5.88 -12.77
N LEU A 168 -1.24 6.69 -12.57
CA LEU A 168 -0.25 6.47 -11.52
C LEU A 168 -0.66 7.10 -10.18
N LEU A 169 -1.24 8.30 -10.21
CA LEU A 169 -1.47 9.09 -9.01
C LEU A 169 -2.45 8.45 -8.03
N PRO A 170 -3.62 7.91 -8.45
CA PRO A 170 -4.57 7.32 -7.50
C PRO A 170 -3.97 6.12 -6.76
N ARG A 171 -3.24 5.26 -7.48
CA ARG A 171 -2.60 4.08 -6.90
C ARG A 171 -1.59 4.47 -5.82
N PHE A 172 -0.61 5.31 -6.17
CA PHE A 172 0.42 5.71 -5.22
C PHE A 172 -0.14 6.51 -4.04
N LEU A 173 -1.13 7.37 -4.26
CA LEU A 173 -1.75 8.13 -3.17
C LEU A 173 -2.49 7.21 -2.19
N LEU A 174 -3.24 6.22 -2.68
CA LEU A 174 -3.92 5.26 -1.81
C LEU A 174 -2.92 4.45 -1.00
N GLU A 175 -1.87 3.92 -1.65
CA GLU A 175 -0.78 3.19 -0.99
C GLU A 175 -0.09 4.05 0.08
N CYS A 176 0.26 5.31 -0.23
CA CYS A 176 0.87 6.22 0.75
C CYS A 176 -0.07 6.47 1.94
N ILE A 177 -1.33 6.82 1.70
CA ILE A 177 -2.31 7.08 2.76
C ILE A 177 -2.47 5.84 3.65
N GLN A 178 -2.56 4.65 3.06
CA GLN A 178 -2.66 3.40 3.80
C GLN A 178 -1.44 3.17 4.69
N ILE A 179 -0.22 3.33 4.16
CA ILE A 179 1.02 3.17 4.95
C ILE A 179 1.04 4.15 6.13
N TYR A 180 0.68 5.41 5.92
CA TYR A 180 0.62 6.41 6.99
C TYR A 180 -0.41 6.06 8.07
N LEU A 181 -1.61 5.61 7.67
CA LEU A 181 -2.67 5.22 8.61
C LEU A 181 -2.30 3.98 9.43
N VAL A 182 -1.66 2.98 8.80
CA VAL A 182 -1.16 1.79 9.48
C VAL A 182 -0.05 2.16 10.46
N MET A 183 0.93 2.97 10.04
CA MET A 183 1.99 3.45 10.94
C MET A 183 1.40 4.19 12.15
N PHE A 184 0.45 5.09 11.94
CA PHE A 184 -0.19 5.82 13.02
C PHE A 184 -0.90 4.88 13.99
N SER A 185 -1.60 3.87 13.47
CA SER A 185 -2.30 2.87 14.28
C SER A 185 -1.32 2.06 15.16
N ILE A 186 -0.19 1.64 14.59
CA ILE A 186 0.87 0.91 15.32
C ILE A 186 1.48 1.79 16.41
N LEU A 187 1.81 3.05 16.11
CA LEU A 187 2.34 3.98 17.11
C LEU A 187 1.35 4.22 18.25
N ALA A 188 0.06 4.41 17.92
CA ALA A 188 -0.99 4.60 18.91
C ALA A 188 -1.16 3.36 19.81
N LEU A 189 -1.15 2.16 19.22
CA LEU A 189 -1.23 0.91 19.96
C LEU A 189 -0.01 0.71 20.88
N ASN A 190 1.19 1.01 20.38
CA ASN A 190 2.43 0.94 21.16
C ASN A 190 2.39 1.91 22.35
N ALA A 191 1.94 3.15 22.13
CA ALA A 191 1.77 4.14 23.17
C ALA A 191 0.75 3.71 24.24
N ALA A 192 -0.32 3.01 23.86
CA ALA A 192 -1.33 2.50 24.78
C ALA A 192 -0.86 1.25 25.55
N ALA A 193 -0.09 0.36 24.93
CA ALA A 193 0.38 -0.87 25.56
C ALA A 193 1.39 -0.60 26.69
N LEU A 194 2.44 0.19 26.41
CA LEU A 194 3.53 0.46 27.35
C LEU A 194 4.03 1.90 27.16
N VAL A 195 3.62 2.82 28.04
CA VAL A 195 4.07 4.23 27.96
C VAL A 195 5.60 4.36 28.01
N TRP A 196 6.29 3.42 28.67
CA TRP A 196 7.75 3.44 28.78
C TRP A 196 8.49 3.15 27.47
N THR A 197 7.89 2.41 26.52
CA THR A 197 8.49 2.15 25.20
C THR A 197 8.39 3.35 24.26
N LEU A 198 7.58 4.37 24.61
CA LEU A 198 7.42 5.59 23.82
C LEU A 198 8.75 6.37 23.67
N LEU A 199 9.55 6.40 24.74
CA LEU A 199 10.81 7.15 24.76
C LEU A 199 11.82 6.62 23.73
N PRO A 200 12.21 5.32 23.72
CA PRO A 200 13.10 4.80 22.69
C PRO A 200 12.49 4.86 21.28
N THR A 201 11.18 4.62 21.13
CA THR A 201 10.51 4.75 19.84
C THR A 201 10.60 6.16 19.27
N THR A 202 10.46 7.19 20.11
CA THR A 202 10.56 8.60 19.67
C THR A 202 11.97 8.95 19.21
N ILE A 203 13.00 8.47 19.91
CA ILE A 203 14.42 8.69 19.52
C ILE A 203 14.70 8.04 18.16
N ILE A 204 14.26 6.80 17.96
CA ILE A 204 14.43 6.09 16.68
C ILE A 204 13.68 6.80 15.56
N LEU A 205 12.46 7.29 15.82
CA LEU A 205 11.66 8.02 14.83
C LEU A 205 12.35 9.32 14.39
N LEU A 206 12.95 10.06 15.34
CA LEU A 206 13.70 11.29 15.04
C LEU A 206 14.92 10.97 14.15
N LEU A 207 15.68 9.93 14.49
CA LEU A 207 16.84 9.50 13.70
C LEU A 207 16.44 9.01 12.30
N PHE A 208 15.36 8.24 12.21
CA PHE A 208 14.81 7.83 10.93
C PHE A 208 14.39 9.04 10.08
N TYR A 209 13.75 10.04 10.70
CA TYR A 209 13.33 11.26 10.02
C TYR A 209 14.52 12.04 9.44
N THR A 210 15.62 12.18 10.19
CA THR A 210 16.81 12.88 9.68
C THR A 210 17.47 12.13 8.52
N ILE A 211 17.60 10.81 8.61
CA ILE A 211 18.10 9.97 7.52
C ILE A 211 17.20 10.07 6.30
N LEU A 212 15.88 9.99 6.49
CA LEU A 212 14.91 10.09 5.40
C LEU A 212 15.02 11.43 4.66
N GLN A 213 15.21 12.53 5.37
CA GLN A 213 15.41 13.85 4.76
C GLN A 213 16.67 13.91 3.90
N ILE A 214 17.78 13.34 4.38
CA ILE A 214 19.03 13.27 3.61
C ILE A 214 18.83 12.36 2.38
N TYR A 215 18.24 11.18 2.58
CA TYR A 215 17.96 10.23 1.51
C TYR A 215 17.07 10.83 0.42
N LEU A 216 15.98 11.52 0.78
CA LEU A 216 15.08 12.14 -0.19
C LEU A 216 15.79 13.22 -1.02
N LYS A 217 16.61 14.06 -0.39
CA LYS A 217 17.41 15.08 -1.10
C LYS A 217 18.40 14.44 -2.08
N SER A 218 19.08 13.39 -1.64
CA SER A 218 20.02 12.63 -2.48
C SER A 218 19.31 11.92 -3.63
N ALA A 219 18.23 11.19 -3.36
CA ALA A 219 17.45 10.46 -4.36
C ALA A 219 16.86 11.40 -5.42
N GLN A 220 16.33 12.56 -5.02
CA GLN A 220 15.85 13.58 -5.96
C GLN A 220 16.98 14.12 -6.84
N SER A 221 18.16 14.36 -6.27
CA SER A 221 19.33 14.84 -7.01
C SER A 221 19.83 13.79 -8.01
N ILE A 222 19.87 12.51 -7.62
CA ILE A 222 20.21 11.39 -8.49
C ILE A 222 19.18 11.25 -9.63
N LYS A 223 17.88 11.28 -9.32
CA LYS A 223 16.83 11.19 -10.35
C LYS A 223 16.88 12.35 -11.34
N ARG A 224 17.21 13.56 -10.88
CA ARG A 224 17.45 14.72 -11.75
C ARG A 224 18.69 14.53 -12.61
N LEU A 225 19.77 14.00 -12.03
CA LEU A 225 21.01 13.71 -12.76
C LEU A 225 20.75 12.69 -13.87
N GLU A 226 20.09 11.57 -13.55
CA GLU A 226 19.69 10.53 -14.50
C GLU A 226 18.86 11.08 -15.66
N GLY A 227 17.94 12.00 -15.37
CA GLY A 227 17.16 12.71 -16.40
C GLY A 227 18.04 13.54 -17.34
N THR A 228 19.02 14.27 -16.78
CA THR A 228 19.93 15.13 -17.56
C THR A 228 20.97 14.34 -18.35
N THR A 229 21.51 13.23 -17.82
CA THR A 229 22.50 12.40 -18.54
C THR A 229 21.87 11.51 -19.61
N ARG A 230 20.62 11.06 -19.44
CA ARG A 230 19.94 10.26 -20.48
C ARG A 230 19.47 11.10 -21.68
N SER A 231 19.13 12.37 -21.48
CA SER A 231 18.59 13.22 -22.55
C SER A 231 19.52 13.40 -23.78
N PRO A 232 20.84 13.64 -23.62
CA PRO A 232 21.79 13.72 -24.73
C PRO A 232 21.87 12.44 -25.57
N VAL A 233 21.90 11.27 -24.91
CA VAL A 233 21.96 9.97 -25.57
C VAL A 233 20.73 9.76 -26.47
N PHE A 234 19.52 9.99 -25.94
CA PHE A 234 18.30 9.87 -26.72
C PHE A 234 18.20 10.89 -27.86
N SER A 235 18.64 12.13 -27.63
CA SER A 235 18.67 13.17 -28.66
C SER A 235 19.66 12.82 -29.78
N HIS A 236 20.85 12.33 -29.43
CA HIS A 236 21.88 11.90 -30.40
C HIS A 236 21.41 10.69 -31.22
N MET A 237 20.78 9.70 -30.57
CA MET A 237 20.20 8.54 -31.24
C MET A 237 19.09 8.94 -32.21
N SER A 238 18.19 9.85 -31.79
CA SER A 238 17.12 10.37 -32.66
C SER A 238 17.67 11.13 -33.87
N ALA A 239 18.68 11.98 -33.70
CA ALA A 239 19.34 12.68 -34.80
C ALA A 239 20.03 11.71 -35.77
N THR A 240 20.68 10.67 -35.23
CA THR A 240 21.35 9.62 -36.02
C THR A 240 20.36 8.83 -36.87
N LEU A 241 19.22 8.42 -36.28
CA LEU A 241 18.17 7.67 -36.99
C LEU A 241 17.55 8.49 -38.12
N ASN A 242 17.26 9.76 -37.87
CA ASN A 242 16.69 10.66 -38.89
C ASN A 242 17.69 11.00 -40.00
N GLY A 243 19.00 11.07 -39.69
CA GLY A 243 20.08 11.43 -40.61
C GLY A 243 20.82 10.26 -41.25
N ILE A 244 20.34 9.02 -41.10
CA ILE A 244 21.14 7.81 -41.40
C ILE A 244 21.62 7.73 -42.86
N SER A 245 20.83 8.22 -43.81
CA SER A 245 21.20 8.28 -45.23
C SER A 245 22.38 9.24 -45.47
N THR A 246 22.31 10.45 -44.90
CA THR A 246 23.37 11.47 -44.95
C THR A 246 24.65 11.02 -44.26
N ILE A 247 24.52 10.30 -43.14
CA ILE A 247 25.66 9.75 -42.39
C ILE A 247 26.37 8.67 -43.20
N ARG A 248 25.62 7.80 -43.89
CA ARG A 248 26.19 6.78 -44.77
C ARG A 248 26.84 7.38 -46.01
N SER A 249 26.25 8.41 -46.62
CA SER A 249 26.83 9.06 -47.80
C SER A 249 28.08 9.88 -47.48
N SER A 250 28.25 10.33 -46.24
CA SER A 250 29.41 11.13 -45.78
C SER A 250 30.51 10.30 -45.10
N GLY A 251 30.30 8.99 -44.89
CA GLY A 251 31.28 8.11 -44.23
C GLY A 251 31.53 8.42 -42.75
N ALA A 252 30.67 9.21 -42.11
CA ALA A 252 30.87 9.73 -40.74
C ALA A 252 30.47 8.75 -39.62
N GLN A 253 30.24 7.47 -39.93
CA GLN A 253 29.71 6.49 -38.97
C GLN A 253 30.61 6.32 -37.73
N GLN A 254 31.93 6.19 -37.92
CA GLN A 254 32.86 6.01 -36.79
C GLN A 254 32.89 7.22 -35.84
N ARG A 255 32.72 8.43 -36.38
CA ARG A 255 32.67 9.66 -35.57
C ARG A 255 31.45 9.67 -34.66
N LEU A 256 30.28 9.33 -35.20
CA LEU A 256 29.05 9.26 -34.42
C LEU A 256 29.06 8.13 -33.38
N ILE A 257 29.69 6.99 -33.67
CA ILE A 257 29.89 5.92 -32.68
C ILE A 257 30.74 6.44 -31.52
N LYS A 258 31.86 7.11 -31.81
CA LYS A 258 32.73 7.69 -30.79
C LYS A 258 32.03 8.77 -29.95
N ASP A 259 31.18 9.59 -30.59
CA ASP A 259 30.38 10.60 -29.89
C ASP A 259 29.27 9.95 -29.03
N PHE A 260 28.70 8.83 -29.46
CA PHE A 260 27.73 8.05 -28.68
C PHE A 260 28.37 7.40 -27.45
N ASP A 261 29.54 6.77 -27.61
CA ASP A 261 30.29 6.15 -26.51
C ASP A 261 30.63 7.20 -25.43
N ARG A 262 31.01 8.41 -25.86
CA ARG A 262 31.28 9.54 -24.95
C ARG A 262 30.05 10.00 -24.16
N PHE A 263 28.84 9.78 -24.64
CA PHE A 263 27.61 10.09 -23.89
C PHE A 263 27.17 8.95 -22.96
N GLN A 264 27.75 7.75 -23.08
CA GLN A 264 27.50 6.62 -22.20
C GLN A 264 28.42 6.58 -20.96
N ASP A 265 29.65 7.11 -21.09
CA ASP A 265 30.60 7.30 -19.98
C ASP A 265 30.22 8.48 -19.06
#